data_AF-A0A7S2MXR2-F1
#
_entry.id   AF-A0A7S2MXR2-F1
#
_cell.length_a   1.000
_cell.length_b   1.000
_cell.length_c   1.000
_cell.angle_alpha   90.00
_cell.angle_beta   90.00
_cell.angle_gamma   90.00
#
_symmetry.space_group_name_H-M   'P 1'
#
loop_
_entity.id
_entity.type
_entity.pdbx_description
1 polymer ?
#
loop_
_entity_poly.entity_id
_entity_poly.type
_entity_poly.pdbx_seq_one_letter_code
_entity_poly.pdbx_strand_id
1 'polypeptide(L)'
;EEEEALPQTALFWRDPGSCGAEATPLAPGSPKALIWRALPDGYGDLTVAQSVFSLTNVIVGAGLLSVPFTFKQSGYAALLVIVGMTGVTCTSGKYLGRCIEMAARCREAALEPPAAWDYVFLARISVGPRFGAAIGAVTVFELWLALVALTVLSGRNALALGVTTEASVIATGALAVVLLFVPAQVYAYLSLFSTLAMVACVAAIVAVMLAMGRWAFPHGQPGEGALFRPENIP
;
A
#
# COMPACT_ATOMS: atom_id res chain seq x y z
N GLU A 1 25.27 -30.78 12.81
CA GLU A 1 24.50 -30.25 13.95
C GLU A 1 24.65 -28.74 13.92
N GLU A 2 23.81 -28.09 13.13
CA GLU A 2 23.70 -26.63 13.14
C GLU A 2 22.32 -26.36 13.71
N GLU A 3 22.29 -26.22 15.03
CA GLU A 3 21.11 -25.88 15.81
C GLU A 3 20.76 -24.43 15.49
N GLU A 4 20.03 -24.25 14.39
CA GLU A 4 19.50 -22.96 13.96
C GLU A 4 18.53 -22.48 15.06
N ALA A 5 19.05 -21.61 15.92
CA ALA A 5 18.33 -21.04 17.04
C ALA A 5 16.98 -20.49 16.55
N LEU A 6 15.90 -21.19 16.89
CA LEU A 6 14.52 -20.80 16.61
C LEU A 6 14.34 -19.34 17.05
N PRO A 7 14.09 -18.41 16.12
CA PRO A 7 13.95 -17.00 16.49
C PRO A 7 12.77 -16.85 17.46
N GLN A 8 12.94 -16.04 18.49
CA GLN A 8 11.94 -15.74 19.55
C GLN A 8 10.53 -15.40 19.03
N THR A 9 10.38 -15.13 17.73
CA THR A 9 9.09 -15.03 17.04
C THR A 9 8.24 -16.30 17.12
N ALA A 10 8.83 -17.49 17.29
CA ALA A 10 8.09 -18.75 17.37
C ALA A 10 7.10 -18.81 18.56
N LEU A 11 7.28 -17.98 19.59
CA LEU A 11 6.41 -17.96 20.77
C LEU A 11 5.01 -17.36 20.48
N PHE A 12 4.88 -16.53 19.45
CA PHE A 12 3.60 -15.88 19.11
C PHE A 12 2.80 -16.64 18.05
N TRP A 13 3.49 -17.39 17.21
CA TRP A 13 2.85 -18.12 16.11
C TRP A 13 2.27 -19.44 16.61
N ARG A 14 1.11 -19.79 16.07
CA ARG A 14 0.55 -21.12 16.29
C ARG A 14 1.48 -22.17 15.69
N ASP A 15 1.75 -23.25 16.43
CA ASP A 15 2.64 -24.32 15.94
C ASP A 15 2.17 -24.82 14.57
N PRO A 16 3.07 -24.93 13.57
CA PRO A 16 2.73 -25.43 12.24
C PRO A 16 2.11 -26.85 12.28
N GLY A 17 2.54 -27.68 13.25
CA GLY A 17 2.00 -29.01 13.48
C GLY A 17 0.58 -29.04 14.10
N SER A 18 0.07 -27.89 14.56
CA SER A 18 -1.31 -27.75 15.03
C SER A 18 -2.31 -27.49 13.90
N CYS A 19 -1.84 -27.07 12.71
CA CYS A 19 -2.60 -27.23 11.48
C CYS A 19 -2.60 -28.72 11.15
N GLY A 20 -3.68 -29.40 11.52
CA GLY A 20 -3.81 -30.86 11.38
C GLY A 20 -3.43 -31.36 9.98
N ALA A 21 -2.91 -32.60 9.95
CA ALA A 21 -2.38 -33.38 8.83
C ALA A 21 -2.65 -32.84 7.41
N GLU A 22 -1.60 -32.91 6.59
CA GLU A 22 -1.51 -32.59 5.16
C GLU A 22 -2.86 -32.43 4.45
N ALA A 23 -3.06 -31.26 3.84
CA ALA A 23 -4.31 -30.87 3.20
C ALA A 23 -4.79 -31.97 2.23
N THR A 24 -5.82 -32.70 2.61
CA THR A 24 -6.48 -33.65 1.71
C THR A 24 -7.21 -32.84 0.64
N PRO A 25 -6.99 -33.10 -0.66
CA PRO A 25 -7.68 -32.37 -1.72
C PRO A 25 -9.19 -32.45 -1.54
N LEU A 26 -9.92 -31.36 -1.84
CA LEU A 26 -11.38 -31.35 -1.71
C LEU A 26 -11.97 -32.54 -2.44
N ALA A 27 -12.87 -33.27 -1.77
CA ALA A 27 -13.57 -34.39 -2.36
C ALA A 27 -14.25 -33.95 -3.68
N PRO A 28 -14.01 -34.66 -4.79
CA PRO A 28 -14.61 -34.33 -6.07
C PRO A 28 -16.13 -34.40 -5.94
N GLY A 29 -16.81 -33.26 -6.11
CA GLY A 29 -18.27 -33.14 -5.98
C GLY A 29 -18.77 -32.41 -4.72
N SER A 30 -17.89 -31.94 -3.83
CA SER A 30 -18.33 -31.06 -2.75
C SER A 30 -18.90 -29.72 -3.30
N PRO A 31 -19.91 -29.10 -2.63
CA PRO A 31 -20.50 -27.85 -3.08
C PRO A 31 -19.46 -26.74 -3.30
N LYS A 32 -18.44 -26.70 -2.45
CA LYS A 32 -17.31 -25.77 -2.55
C LYS A 32 -16.44 -26.05 -3.79
N ALA A 33 -16.11 -27.31 -4.07
CA ALA A 33 -15.37 -27.68 -5.29
C ALA A 33 -16.15 -27.33 -6.58
N LEU A 34 -17.48 -27.39 -6.52
CA LEU A 34 -18.33 -27.00 -7.64
C LEU A 34 -18.34 -25.48 -7.85
N ILE A 35 -18.37 -24.69 -6.77
CA ILE A 35 -18.21 -23.23 -6.82
C ILE A 35 -16.83 -22.86 -7.36
N TRP A 36 -15.77 -23.55 -6.93
CA TRP A 36 -14.41 -23.31 -7.44
C TRP A 36 -14.28 -23.53 -8.95
N ARG A 37 -14.95 -24.56 -9.48
CA ARG A 37 -15.01 -24.81 -10.93
C ARG A 37 -15.94 -23.85 -11.68
N ALA A 38 -16.81 -23.14 -10.96
CA ALA A 38 -17.73 -22.16 -11.53
C ALA A 38 -17.17 -20.73 -11.55
N LEU A 39 -16.02 -20.47 -10.89
CA LEU A 39 -15.31 -19.21 -11.09
C LEU A 39 -14.80 -19.15 -12.54
N PRO A 40 -14.97 -18.01 -13.24
CA PRO A 40 -14.43 -17.84 -14.58
C PRO A 40 -12.92 -18.11 -14.60
N ASP A 41 -12.44 -18.85 -15.60
CA ASP A 41 -11.01 -18.98 -15.88
C ASP A 41 -10.42 -17.56 -16.04
N GLY A 42 -9.55 -17.15 -15.12
CA GLY A 42 -8.97 -15.79 -15.08
C GLY A 42 -9.49 -14.85 -13.98
N TYR A 43 -10.38 -15.29 -13.08
CA TYR A 43 -10.83 -14.46 -11.96
C TYR A 43 -9.69 -14.24 -10.95
N GLY A 44 -9.13 -13.03 -10.96
CA GLY A 44 -8.01 -12.66 -10.08
C GLY A 44 -6.61 -12.75 -10.72
N ASP A 45 -6.53 -13.01 -12.03
CA ASP A 45 -5.25 -13.08 -12.75
C ASP A 45 -4.67 -11.67 -13.02
N LEU A 46 -4.16 -11.03 -11.97
CA LEU A 46 -3.17 -9.96 -12.15
C LEU A 46 -1.79 -10.60 -12.20
N THR A 47 -1.01 -10.22 -13.22
CA THR A 47 0.42 -10.55 -13.23
C THR A 47 1.11 -9.93 -12.02
N VAL A 48 2.19 -10.55 -11.52
CA VAL A 48 2.96 -10.04 -10.37
C VAL A 48 3.38 -8.58 -10.59
N ALA A 49 3.79 -8.24 -11.82
CA ALA A 49 4.15 -6.87 -12.19
C ALA A 49 2.96 -5.92 -12.05
N GLN A 50 1.78 -6.27 -12.58
CA GLN A 50 0.57 -5.43 -12.46
C GLN A 50 0.17 -5.19 -11.00
N SER A 51 0.25 -6.24 -10.16
CA SER A 51 -0.04 -6.13 -8.73
C SER A 51 0.96 -5.21 -8.01
N VAL A 52 2.27 -5.36 -8.29
CA VAL A 52 3.31 -4.52 -7.69
C VAL A 52 3.16 -3.06 -8.11
N PHE A 53 2.93 -2.79 -9.40
CA PHE A 53 2.74 -1.42 -9.89
C PHE A 53 1.47 -0.78 -9.32
N SER A 54 0.36 -1.53 -9.26
CA SER A 54 -0.88 -1.05 -8.63
C SER A 54 -0.68 -0.70 -7.15
N LEU A 55 -0.06 -1.60 -6.38
CA LEU A 55 0.22 -1.35 -4.97
C LEU A 55 1.17 -0.15 -4.77
N THR A 56 2.21 -0.05 -5.60
CA THR A 56 3.16 1.07 -5.55
C THR A 56 2.46 2.40 -5.77
N ASN A 57 1.59 2.49 -6.79
CA ASN A 57 0.88 3.73 -7.08
C ASN A 57 -0.09 4.14 -5.98
N VAL A 58 -0.75 3.18 -5.32
CA VAL A 58 -1.61 3.46 -4.16
C VAL A 58 -0.80 4.04 -3.01
N ILE A 59 0.35 3.43 -2.66
CA ILE A 59 1.22 3.89 -1.57
C ILE A 59 1.81 5.27 -1.90
N VAL A 60 2.31 5.45 -3.11
CA VAL A 60 2.88 6.71 -3.58
C VAL A 60 1.83 7.81 -3.56
N GLY A 61 0.61 7.55 -4.04
CA GLY A 61 -0.47 8.54 -4.04
C GLY A 61 -0.82 9.03 -2.64
N ALA A 62 -0.96 8.11 -1.68
CA ALA A 62 -1.24 8.47 -0.29
C ALA A 62 -0.05 9.18 0.39
N GLY A 63 1.18 8.76 0.11
CA GLY A 63 2.39 9.32 0.72
C GLY A 63 2.80 10.68 0.17
N LEU A 64 2.70 10.90 -1.14
CA LEU A 64 3.26 12.08 -1.83
C LEU A 64 2.68 13.40 -1.31
N LEU A 65 1.42 13.39 -0.90
CA LEU A 65 0.73 14.60 -0.44
C LEU A 65 1.13 14.99 1.00
N SER A 66 1.60 14.03 1.80
CA SER A 66 1.98 14.26 3.20
C SER A 66 3.47 14.54 3.36
N VAL A 67 4.32 13.96 2.50
CA VAL A 67 5.79 14.06 2.62
C VAL A 67 6.28 15.53 2.61
N PRO A 68 5.90 16.41 1.66
CA PRO A 68 6.38 17.79 1.64
C PRO A 68 5.98 18.57 2.88
N PHE A 69 4.77 18.32 3.41
CA PHE A 69 4.28 18.95 4.63
C PHE A 69 5.09 18.50 5.85
N THR A 70 5.41 17.21 5.96
CA THR A 70 6.25 16.67 7.03
C THR A 70 7.64 17.30 6.99
N PHE A 71 8.26 17.44 5.81
CA PHE A 71 9.55 18.11 5.66
C PHE A 71 9.48 19.59 6.03
N LYS A 72 8.41 20.30 5.66
CA LYS A 72 8.20 21.70 6.04
C LYS A 72 8.11 21.87 7.56
N GLN A 73 7.50 20.92 8.28
CA GLN A 73 7.29 21.04 9.72
C GLN A 73 8.45 20.51 10.57
N SER A 74 9.11 19.43 10.13
CA SER A 74 10.14 18.73 10.92
C SER A 74 11.56 18.87 10.35
N GLY A 75 11.72 19.56 9.23
CA GLY A 75 13.00 19.72 8.55
C GLY A 75 13.62 18.37 8.16
N TYR A 76 14.94 18.29 8.23
CA TYR A 76 15.68 17.06 7.88
C TYR A 76 15.50 15.91 8.89
N ALA A 77 14.97 16.18 10.10
CA ALA A 77 14.66 15.11 11.06
C ALA A 77 13.59 14.15 10.53
N ALA A 78 12.74 14.61 9.59
CA ALA A 78 11.81 13.77 8.84
C ALA A 78 12.48 12.55 8.21
N LEU A 79 13.71 12.70 7.69
CA LEU A 79 14.43 11.62 7.00
C LEU A 79 14.71 10.44 7.92
N LEU A 80 15.12 10.70 9.16
CA LEU A 80 15.40 9.65 10.14
C LEU A 80 14.14 8.86 10.47
N VAL A 81 13.01 9.55 10.63
CA VAL A 81 11.71 8.93 10.89
C VAL A 81 11.26 8.11 9.68
N ILE A 82 11.40 8.63 8.45
CA ILE A 82 11.04 7.93 7.22
C ILE A 82 11.87 6.65 7.08
N VAL A 83 13.19 6.71 7.28
CA VAL A 83 14.07 5.53 7.19
C VAL A 83 13.70 4.50 8.27
N GLY A 84 13.47 4.94 9.50
CA GLY A 84 13.04 4.05 10.60
C GLY A 84 11.72 3.35 10.29
N MET A 85 10.72 4.10 9.84
CA MET A 85 9.40 3.56 9.49
C MET A 85 9.48 2.63 8.27
N THR A 86 10.34 2.93 7.30
CA THR A 86 10.61 2.03 6.16
C THR A 86 11.11 0.67 6.64
N GLY A 87 12.01 0.65 7.64
CA GLY A 87 12.46 -0.60 8.27
C GLY A 87 11.32 -1.40 8.90
N VAL A 88 10.42 -0.73 9.63
CA VAL A 88 9.24 -1.35 10.25
C VAL A 88 8.28 -1.90 9.19
N THR A 89 8.02 -1.16 8.12
CA THR A 89 7.14 -1.62 7.04
C THR A 89 7.74 -2.80 6.28
N CYS A 90 9.04 -2.77 5.98
CA CYS A 90 9.74 -3.87 5.31
C CYS A 90 9.75 -5.15 6.16
N THR A 91 9.94 -5.04 7.47
CA THR A 91 9.86 -6.18 8.38
C THR A 91 8.44 -6.72 8.49
N SER A 92 7.43 -5.84 8.54
CA SER A 92 6.00 -6.22 8.50
C SER A 92 5.66 -7.01 7.24
N GLY A 93 6.16 -6.58 6.07
CA GLY A 93 5.99 -7.31 4.81
C GLY A 93 6.58 -8.72 4.83
N LYS A 94 7.74 -8.93 5.48
CA LYS A 94 8.33 -10.26 5.66
C LYS A 94 7.45 -11.16 6.54
N TYR A 95 6.88 -10.63 7.61
CA TYR A 95 5.95 -11.38 8.47
C TYR A 95 4.67 -11.76 7.73
N LEU A 96 4.13 -10.85 6.92
CA LEU A 96 2.97 -11.14 6.07
C LEU A 96 3.28 -12.27 5.07
N GLY A 97 4.45 -12.23 4.43
CA GLY A 97 4.90 -13.32 3.54
C GLY A 97 4.95 -14.68 4.24
N ARG A 98 5.47 -14.73 5.47
CA ARG A 98 5.44 -15.96 6.29
C ARG A 98 4.02 -16.41 6.62
N CYS A 99 3.09 -15.47 6.89
CA CYS A 99 1.69 -15.82 7.13
C CYS A 99 1.03 -16.45 5.90
N ILE A 100 1.32 -15.95 4.70
CA ILE A 100 0.84 -16.52 3.43
C ILE A 100 1.39 -17.93 3.25
N GLU A 101 2.69 -18.13 3.48
CA GLU A 101 3.33 -19.45 3.37
C GLU A 101 2.76 -20.45 4.38
N MET A 102 2.52 -20.03 5.62
CA MET A 102 1.87 -20.85 6.64
C MET A 102 0.42 -21.18 6.23
N ALA A 103 -0.33 -20.19 5.75
CA ALA A 103 -1.70 -20.41 5.29
C ALA A 103 -1.75 -21.43 4.15
N ALA A 104 -0.87 -21.33 3.15
CA ALA A 104 -0.80 -22.26 2.02
C ALA A 104 -0.59 -23.73 2.43
N ARG A 105 0.00 -23.99 3.61
CA ARG A 105 0.24 -25.34 4.15
C ARG A 105 -0.92 -25.84 5.03
N CYS A 106 -1.84 -24.98 5.46
CA CYS A 106 -2.93 -25.34 6.34
C CYS A 106 -4.16 -25.85 5.56
N ARG A 107 -4.82 -26.89 6.09
CA ARG A 107 -6.06 -27.46 5.52
C ARG A 107 -7.19 -26.45 5.35
N GLU A 108 -7.28 -25.45 6.23
CA GLU A 108 -8.29 -24.39 6.16
C GLU A 108 -8.13 -23.54 4.90
N ALA A 109 -6.91 -23.36 4.39
CA ALA A 109 -6.64 -22.66 3.13
C ALA A 109 -7.02 -23.46 1.89
N ALA A 110 -7.19 -24.78 1.99
CA ALA A 110 -7.78 -25.57 0.91
C ALA A 110 -9.28 -25.25 0.75
N LEU A 111 -9.96 -24.78 1.80
CA LEU A 111 -11.41 -24.53 1.78
C LEU A 111 -11.78 -23.18 1.14
N GLU A 112 -10.81 -22.29 0.93
CA GLU A 112 -10.97 -20.95 0.37
C GLU A 112 -10.01 -20.75 -0.81
N PRO A 113 -10.40 -19.97 -1.84
CA PRO A 113 -9.56 -19.73 -2.98
C PRO A 113 -8.42 -18.79 -2.55
N PRO A 114 -7.22 -18.91 -3.13
CA PRO A 114 -6.13 -17.97 -2.86
C PRO A 114 -6.52 -16.50 -3.10
N ALA A 115 -7.46 -16.24 -4.02
CA ALA A 115 -7.97 -14.91 -4.33
C ALA A 115 -8.87 -14.28 -3.24
N ALA A 116 -9.36 -15.05 -2.27
CA ALA A 116 -10.19 -14.54 -1.16
C ALA A 116 -9.45 -14.56 0.19
N TRP A 117 -8.13 -14.72 0.18
CA TRP A 117 -7.33 -14.68 1.40
C TRP A 117 -7.19 -13.24 1.90
N ASP A 118 -8.04 -12.88 2.86
CA ASP A 118 -8.00 -11.57 3.51
C ASP A 118 -7.04 -11.52 4.72
N TYR A 119 -6.59 -10.32 5.10
CA TYR A 119 -5.74 -10.11 6.28
C TYR A 119 -6.32 -10.72 7.57
N VAL A 120 -7.66 -10.72 7.70
CA VAL A 120 -8.36 -11.36 8.81
C VAL A 120 -8.16 -12.86 8.80
N PHE A 121 -8.28 -13.51 7.64
CA PHE A 121 -8.08 -14.94 7.48
C PHE A 121 -6.65 -15.34 7.82
N LEU A 122 -5.66 -14.62 7.29
CA LEU A 122 -4.25 -14.86 7.61
C LEU A 122 -3.96 -14.71 9.10
N ALA A 123 -4.51 -13.67 9.75
CA ALA A 123 -4.36 -13.45 11.18
C ALA A 123 -5.03 -14.56 12.03
N ARG A 124 -6.17 -15.09 11.58
CA ARG A 124 -6.87 -16.19 12.24
C ARG A 124 -6.09 -17.49 12.21
N ILE A 125 -5.49 -17.82 11.07
CA ILE A 125 -4.69 -19.04 10.91
C ILE A 125 -3.40 -18.96 11.72
N SER A 126 -2.73 -17.81 11.64
CA SER A 126 -1.38 -17.66 12.17
C SER A 126 -1.32 -17.51 13.71
N VAL A 127 -2.32 -16.88 14.33
CA VAL A 127 -2.35 -16.61 15.78
C VAL A 127 -3.62 -17.12 16.44
N GLY A 128 -4.78 -16.93 15.79
CA GLY A 128 -6.05 -17.45 16.29
C GLY A 128 -7.26 -16.51 16.06
N PRO A 129 -8.48 -16.97 16.40
CA PRO A 129 -9.72 -16.28 16.04
C PRO A 129 -9.89 -14.90 16.69
N ARG A 130 -9.45 -14.73 17.95
CA ARG A 130 -9.54 -13.43 18.65
C ARG A 130 -8.63 -12.37 18.03
N PHE A 131 -7.41 -12.77 17.65
CA PHE A 131 -6.47 -11.88 16.99
C PHE A 131 -6.95 -11.50 15.58
N GLY A 132 -7.53 -12.46 14.85
CA GLY A 132 -8.19 -12.18 13.58
C GLY A 132 -9.28 -11.11 13.66
N ALA A 133 -10.16 -11.18 14.67
CA ALA A 133 -11.20 -10.17 14.88
C ALA A 133 -10.61 -8.79 15.20
N ALA A 134 -9.55 -8.74 16.01
CA ALA A 134 -8.86 -7.50 16.33
C ALA A 134 -8.21 -6.86 15.08
N ILE A 135 -7.49 -7.64 14.27
CA ILE A 135 -6.93 -7.17 13.01
C ILE A 135 -8.03 -6.69 12.06
N GLY A 136 -9.13 -7.42 11.95
CA GLY A 136 -10.27 -6.98 11.14
C GLY A 136 -10.81 -5.62 11.56
N ALA A 137 -10.98 -5.39 12.87
CA ALA A 137 -11.43 -4.10 13.38
C ALA A 137 -10.43 -2.96 13.06
N VAL A 138 -9.12 -3.22 13.27
CA VAL A 138 -8.07 -2.25 12.99
C VAL A 138 -8.00 -1.92 11.50
N THR A 139 -8.00 -2.92 10.62
CA THR A 139 -7.91 -2.72 9.17
C THR A 139 -9.12 -1.96 8.62
N VAL A 140 -10.34 -2.25 9.08
CA VAL A 140 -11.53 -1.50 8.66
C VAL A 140 -11.45 -0.05 9.11
N PHE A 141 -11.04 0.20 10.34
CA PHE A 141 -10.88 1.55 10.87
C PHE A 141 -9.78 2.33 10.13
N GLU A 142 -8.64 1.69 9.87
CA GLU A 142 -7.53 2.26 9.10
C GLU A 142 -7.95 2.61 7.68
N LEU A 143 -8.64 1.70 6.99
CA LEU A 143 -9.13 1.93 5.62
C LEU A 143 -10.13 3.08 5.58
N TRP A 144 -11.03 3.18 6.57
CA TRP A 144 -11.98 4.28 6.68
C TRP A 144 -11.27 5.63 6.87
N LEU A 145 -10.31 5.72 7.80
CA LEU A 145 -9.53 6.93 8.02
C LEU A 145 -8.72 7.33 6.78
N ALA A 146 -8.12 6.35 6.09
CA ALA A 146 -7.36 6.58 4.87
C ALA A 146 -8.25 7.13 3.75
N LEU A 147 -9.45 6.57 3.56
CA LEU A 147 -10.42 7.06 2.56
C LEU A 147 -10.86 8.50 2.84
N VAL A 148 -11.16 8.83 4.10
CA VAL A 148 -11.53 10.19 4.50
C VAL A 148 -10.38 11.16 4.23
N ALA A 149 -9.16 10.79 4.64
CA ALA A 149 -7.97 11.63 4.43
C ALA A 149 -7.72 11.89 2.93
N LEU A 150 -7.75 10.86 2.10
CA LEU A 150 -7.55 10.97 0.64
C LEU A 150 -8.64 11.83 -0.02
N THR A 151 -9.90 11.68 0.40
CA THR A 151 -11.02 12.45 -0.17
C THR A 151 -10.89 13.94 0.12
N VAL A 152 -10.58 14.30 1.37
CA VAL A 152 -10.39 15.69 1.79
C VAL A 152 -9.17 16.29 1.10
N LEU A 153 -8.09 15.54 1.01
CA LEU A 153 -6.84 16.02 0.44
C LEU A 153 -6.94 16.26 -1.06
N SER A 154 -7.57 15.33 -1.80
CA SER A 154 -7.88 15.53 -3.22
C SER A 154 -8.85 16.70 -3.44
N GLY A 155 -9.85 16.86 -2.58
CA GLY A 155 -10.76 18.00 -2.64
C GLY A 155 -10.05 19.35 -2.46
N ARG A 156 -9.11 19.44 -1.51
CA ARG A 156 -8.28 20.64 -1.31
C ARG A 156 -7.34 20.91 -2.48
N ASN A 157 -6.78 19.88 -3.11
CA ASN A 157 -5.91 20.07 -4.27
C ASN A 157 -6.68 20.56 -5.51
N ALA A 158 -7.97 20.23 -5.64
CA ALA A 158 -8.82 20.70 -6.72
C ALA A 158 -9.09 22.23 -6.69
N LEU A 159 -8.82 22.91 -5.57
CA LEU A 159 -8.85 24.38 -5.51
C LEU A 159 -7.87 25.03 -6.49
N ALA A 160 -6.77 24.34 -6.82
CA ALA A 160 -5.81 24.81 -7.83
C ALA A 160 -6.44 24.94 -9.23
N LEU A 161 -7.58 24.27 -9.48
CA LEU A 161 -8.35 24.34 -10.72
C LEU A 161 -9.47 25.41 -10.65
N GLY A 162 -9.57 26.19 -9.58
CA GLY A 162 -10.57 27.26 -9.41
C GLY A 162 -11.95 26.79 -8.94
N VAL A 163 -12.08 25.54 -8.47
CA VAL A 163 -13.34 24.98 -7.94
C VAL A 163 -13.44 25.19 -6.43
N THR A 164 -14.65 25.42 -5.91
CA THR A 164 -14.89 25.58 -4.46
C THR A 164 -14.60 24.28 -3.69
N THR A 165 -14.07 24.40 -2.47
CA THR A 165 -13.64 23.26 -1.63
C THR A 165 -14.77 22.28 -1.32
N GLU A 166 -15.97 22.79 -1.06
CA GLU A 166 -17.12 21.96 -0.69
C GLU A 166 -17.57 21.09 -1.87
N ALA A 167 -17.68 21.70 -3.05
CA ALA A 167 -18.05 20.99 -4.27
C ALA A 167 -17.00 19.97 -4.69
N SER A 168 -15.71 20.27 -4.53
CA SER A 168 -14.63 19.36 -4.89
C SER A 168 -14.55 18.14 -3.98
N VAL A 169 -14.76 18.29 -2.66
CA VAL A 169 -14.80 17.16 -1.71
C VAL A 169 -16.00 16.26 -1.99
N ILE A 170 -17.17 16.84 -2.28
CA ILE A 170 -18.35 16.05 -2.64
C ILE A 170 -18.12 15.30 -3.97
N ALA A 171 -17.53 15.98 -4.97
CA ALA A 171 -17.23 15.38 -6.26
C ALA A 171 -16.20 14.24 -6.15
N THR A 172 -15.13 14.40 -5.37
CA THR A 172 -14.14 13.33 -5.15
C THR A 172 -14.72 12.16 -4.37
N GLY A 173 -15.59 12.42 -3.38
CA GLY A 173 -16.31 11.38 -2.66
C GLY A 173 -17.28 10.61 -3.56
N ALA A 174 -18.05 11.30 -4.40
CA ALA A 174 -18.92 10.67 -5.39
C ALA A 174 -18.13 9.83 -6.40
N LEU A 175 -17.00 10.34 -6.89
CA LEU A 175 -16.11 9.59 -7.77
C LEU A 175 -15.55 8.33 -7.08
N ALA A 176 -15.16 8.42 -5.81
CA ALA A 176 -14.71 7.26 -5.04
C ALA A 176 -15.79 6.18 -4.94
N VAL A 177 -17.05 6.57 -4.72
CA VAL A 177 -18.19 5.63 -4.71
C VAL A 177 -18.42 5.00 -6.08
N VAL A 178 -18.31 5.77 -7.16
CA VAL A 178 -18.42 5.23 -8.53
C VAL A 178 -17.30 4.22 -8.80
N LEU A 179 -16.08 4.53 -8.37
CA LEU A 179 -14.93 3.65 -8.53
C LEU A 179 -15.13 2.32 -7.78
N LEU A 180 -15.87 2.26 -6.66
CA LEU A 180 -16.16 0.99 -5.97
C LEU A 180 -16.85 -0.06 -6.86
N PHE A 181 -17.59 0.36 -7.89
CA PHE A 181 -18.26 -0.54 -8.83
C PHE A 181 -17.37 -0.97 -10.02
N VAL A 182 -16.17 -0.40 -10.12
CA VAL A 182 -15.22 -0.68 -11.20
C VAL A 182 -14.47 -1.99 -10.90
N PRO A 183 -14.33 -2.91 -11.86
CA PRO A 183 -13.61 -4.16 -11.65
C PRO A 183 -12.09 -3.93 -11.45
N ALA A 184 -11.46 -4.80 -10.64
CA ALA A 184 -10.03 -4.76 -10.28
C ALA A 184 -9.07 -4.62 -11.49
N GLN A 185 -9.45 -5.18 -12.64
CA GLN A 185 -8.65 -5.12 -13.87
C GLN A 185 -8.51 -3.69 -14.42
N VAL A 186 -9.57 -2.89 -14.34
CA VAL A 186 -9.55 -1.49 -14.81
C VAL A 186 -8.65 -0.64 -13.90
N TYR A 187 -8.58 -0.95 -12.60
CA TYR A 187 -7.64 -0.30 -11.70
C TYR A 187 -6.18 -0.55 -12.09
N ALA A 188 -5.83 -1.74 -12.60
CA ALA A 188 -4.49 -2.01 -13.09
C ALA A 188 -4.13 -1.16 -14.33
N TYR A 189 -5.08 -0.93 -15.24
CA TYR A 189 -4.87 -0.03 -16.39
C TYR A 189 -4.79 1.45 -15.96
N LEU A 190 -5.65 1.87 -15.03
CA LEU A 190 -5.66 3.23 -14.49
C LEU A 190 -4.36 3.54 -13.74
N SER A 191 -3.83 2.53 -13.05
CA SER A 191 -2.52 2.55 -12.39
C SER A 191 -1.39 2.87 -13.39
N LEU A 192 -1.34 2.18 -14.54
CA LEU A 192 -0.37 2.48 -15.61
C LEU A 192 -0.44 3.94 -16.09
N PHE A 193 -1.66 4.44 -16.30
CA PHE A 193 -1.87 5.84 -16.69
C PHE A 193 -1.39 6.82 -15.59
N SER A 194 -1.69 6.52 -14.32
CA SER A 194 -1.23 7.31 -13.18
C SER A 194 0.30 7.33 -13.05
N THR A 195 0.99 6.21 -13.29
CA THR A 195 2.45 6.18 -13.28
C THR A 195 3.03 7.08 -14.38
N LEU A 196 2.46 7.04 -15.59
CA LEU A 196 2.91 7.89 -16.69
C LEU A 196 2.73 9.39 -16.34
N ALA A 197 1.59 9.75 -15.76
CA ALA A 197 1.33 11.09 -15.27
C ALA A 197 2.31 11.51 -14.17
N MET A 198 2.62 10.60 -13.23
CA MET A 198 3.60 10.85 -12.18
C MET A 198 5.01 11.10 -12.73
N VAL A 199 5.45 10.28 -13.69
CA VAL A 199 6.74 10.46 -14.38
C VAL A 199 6.77 11.81 -15.09
N ALA A 200 5.68 12.21 -15.74
CA ALA A 200 5.57 13.54 -16.35
C ALA A 200 5.66 14.67 -15.31
N CYS A 201 5.00 14.54 -14.15
CA CYS A 201 5.11 15.50 -13.05
C CYS A 201 6.53 15.59 -12.51
N VAL A 202 7.20 14.46 -12.27
CA VAL A 202 8.61 14.44 -11.82
C VAL A 202 9.51 15.08 -12.86
N ALA A 203 9.34 14.76 -14.14
CA ALA A 203 10.10 15.38 -15.23
C ALA A 203 9.86 16.89 -15.29
N ALA A 204 8.62 17.35 -15.10
CA ALA A 204 8.30 18.78 -15.04
C ALA A 204 8.95 19.46 -13.83
N ILE A 205 8.93 18.84 -12.64
CA ILE A 205 9.60 19.36 -11.44
C ILE A 205 11.11 19.44 -11.67
N VAL A 206 11.73 18.39 -12.21
CA VAL A 206 13.17 18.37 -12.52
C VAL A 206 13.50 19.44 -13.55
N ALA A 207 12.68 19.59 -14.60
CA ALA A 207 12.85 20.65 -15.60
C ALA A 207 12.75 22.05 -14.97
N VAL A 208 11.81 22.27 -14.05
CA VAL A 208 11.69 23.52 -13.29
C VAL A 208 12.88 23.73 -12.36
N MET A 209 13.40 22.70 -11.69
CA MET A 209 14.59 22.78 -10.84
C MET A 209 15.84 23.14 -11.66
N LEU A 210 16.02 22.50 -12.81
CA LEU A 210 17.12 22.82 -13.73
C LEU A 210 16.97 24.24 -14.31
N ALA A 211 15.74 24.67 -14.60
CA ALA A 211 15.45 26.03 -15.02
C ALA A 211 15.64 27.04 -13.88
N MET A 212 15.36 26.68 -12.62
CA MET A 212 15.47 27.57 -11.45
C MET A 212 16.88 28.15 -11.29
N GLY A 213 17.93 27.41 -11.66
CA GLY A 213 19.30 27.96 -11.70
C GLY A 213 19.45 29.19 -12.61
N ARG A 214 18.58 29.35 -13.62
CA ARG A 214 18.53 30.51 -14.53
C ARG A 214 17.58 31.61 -14.04
N TRP A 215 16.52 31.27 -13.30
CA TRP A 215 15.47 32.22 -12.86
C TRP A 215 15.72 32.80 -11.46
N ALA A 216 16.38 32.06 -10.56
CA ALA A 216 16.64 32.50 -9.19
C ALA A 216 17.75 33.56 -9.08
N PHE A 217 18.63 33.64 -10.09
CA PHE A 217 19.74 34.60 -10.11
C PHE A 217 19.82 35.34 -11.46
N PRO A 218 18.88 36.24 -11.76
CA PRO A 218 18.90 37.02 -13.00
C PRO A 218 20.10 37.98 -13.10
N HIS A 219 20.85 38.19 -12.01
CA HIS A 219 22.00 39.11 -11.93
C HIS A 219 23.33 38.46 -11.51
N GLY A 220 23.46 37.13 -11.62
CA GLY A 220 24.73 36.41 -11.40
C GLY A 220 24.62 35.32 -10.34
N GLN A 221 25.22 34.15 -10.62
CA GLN A 221 25.17 32.98 -9.75
C GLN A 221 25.85 33.25 -8.40
N PRO A 222 25.27 32.85 -7.26
CA PRO A 222 25.99 32.86 -6.00
C PRO A 222 27.08 31.80 -6.06
N GLY A 223 28.26 32.13 -5.53
CA GLY A 223 29.42 31.25 -5.54
C GLY A 223 29.11 29.86 -4.96
N GLU A 224 29.79 28.86 -5.50
CA GLU A 224 29.73 27.46 -5.09
C GLU A 224 29.88 27.37 -3.55
N GLY A 225 28.77 27.13 -2.85
CA GLY A 225 28.74 27.07 -1.38
C GLY A 225 27.65 27.91 -0.71
N ALA A 226 26.99 28.83 -1.41
CA ALA A 226 25.89 29.61 -0.83
C ALA A 226 24.65 28.76 -0.46
N LEU A 227 24.47 27.61 -1.11
CA LEU A 227 23.37 26.67 -0.86
C LEU A 227 23.56 25.82 0.41
N PHE A 228 24.80 25.70 0.89
CA PHE A 228 25.16 24.91 2.08
C PHE A 228 25.51 25.80 3.29
N ARG A 229 25.35 27.12 3.17
CA ARG A 229 25.50 28.02 4.32
C ARG A 229 24.28 27.86 5.23
N PRO A 230 24.47 27.51 6.51
CA PRO A 230 23.37 27.33 7.46
C PRO A 230 22.55 28.61 7.69
N GLU A 231 23.11 29.75 7.30
CA GLU A 231 22.51 31.09 7.34
C GLU A 231 21.37 31.28 6.31
N ASN A 232 21.40 30.53 5.21
CA ASN A 232 20.44 30.61 4.10
C ASN A 232 19.38 29.48 4.15
N ILE A 233 19.39 28.67 5.20
CA ILE A 233 18.41 27.61 5.43
C ILE A 233 17.29 28.21 6.28
N PRO A 234 16.04 28.27 5.80
CA PRO A 234 14.91 28.80 6.56
C PRO A 234 14.59 27.97 7.81
#